data_AF-A0A0F9DSX8-F1
#
_entry.id   AF-A0A0F9DSX8-F1
#
_cell.length_a   1.000
_cell.length_b   1.000
_cell.length_c   1.000
_cell.angle_alpha   90.00
_cell.angle_beta   90.00
_cell.angle_gamma   90.00
#
_symmetry.space_group_name_H-M   'P 1'
#
loop_
_entity.id
_entity.type
_entity.pdbx_description
1 polymer ?
#
loop_
_entity_poly.entity_id
_entity_poly.type
_entity_poly.pdbx_seq_one_letter_code
_entity_poly.pdbx_strand_id
1 'polypeptide(L)'
;MGFDSNTEKRVGWIEIDPSEKENKWHVEGLKFTSPDGPLPDGTYELVGPKIQGNPENSKHHGLIMHACAEEYENVPRSFSELREWLKGKDIEGIVFHHPDGRMGKIKKRDFGQKRA
;
A
#
# COMPACT_ATOMS: atom_id res chain seq x y z
N MET A 1 -0.75 -11.62 19.24
CA MET A 1 -1.23 -10.43 18.53
C MET A 1 -1.73 -9.41 19.54
N GLY A 2 -1.32 -8.15 19.40
CA GLY A 2 -1.76 -7.07 20.29
C GLY A 2 -3.22 -6.69 20.03
N PHE A 3 -3.97 -6.51 21.10
CA PHE A 3 -5.32 -5.97 21.06
C PHE A 3 -5.25 -4.50 21.43
N ASP A 4 -5.73 -3.62 20.55
CA ASP A 4 -5.82 -2.20 20.84
C ASP A 4 -7.12 -1.93 21.61
N SER A 5 -7.00 -1.50 22.87
CA SER A 5 -8.16 -1.27 23.75
C SER A 5 -9.01 -0.06 23.39
N ASN A 6 -8.51 0.85 22.54
CA ASN A 6 -9.24 2.05 22.12
C ASN A 6 -10.09 1.79 20.87
N THR A 7 -9.64 0.89 20.01
CA THR A 7 -10.27 0.58 18.72
C THR A 7 -10.87 -0.83 18.66
N GLU A 8 -10.59 -1.66 19.68
CA GLU A 8 -10.96 -3.09 19.77
C GLU A 8 -10.43 -3.94 18.61
N LYS A 9 -9.42 -3.44 17.89
CA LYS A 9 -8.84 -4.11 16.74
C LYS A 9 -7.64 -4.95 17.16
N ARG A 10 -7.55 -6.13 16.57
CA ARG A 10 -6.29 -6.88 16.52
C ARG A 10 -5.48 -6.37 15.34
N VAL A 11 -4.23 -6.03 15.60
CA VAL A 11 -3.27 -5.63 14.58
C VAL A 11 -2.08 -6.58 14.63
N GLY A 12 -1.58 -6.97 13.47
CA GLY A 12 -0.45 -7.87 13.34
C GLY A 12 -0.38 -8.53 11.98
N TRP A 13 0.72 -9.22 11.75
CA TRP A 13 0.96 -10.02 10.57
C TRP A 13 0.26 -11.37 10.70
N ILE A 14 -0.40 -11.79 9.62
CA ILE A 14 -0.97 -13.13 9.47
C ILE A 14 -0.18 -13.81 8.35
N GLU A 15 0.21 -15.05 8.58
CA GLU A 15 0.92 -15.86 7.59
C GLU A 15 0.00 -16.22 6.41
N ILE A 16 0.55 -16.20 5.20
CA ILE A 16 -0.18 -16.61 4.00
C ILE A 16 -0.22 -18.13 3.94
N ASP A 17 -1.36 -18.72 4.28
CA ASP A 17 -1.65 -20.15 4.11
C ASP A 17 -2.25 -20.41 2.71
N PRO A 18 -1.59 -21.20 1.84
CA PRO A 18 -2.10 -21.53 0.50
C PRO A 18 -3.35 -22.40 0.46
N SER A 19 -3.69 -23.08 1.56
CA SER A 19 -4.91 -23.88 1.67
C SER A 19 -6.15 -23.03 1.94
N GLU A 20 -5.96 -21.81 2.47
CA GLU A 20 -7.04 -20.89 2.80
C GLU A 20 -7.50 -20.08 1.59
N LYS A 21 -8.81 -20.13 1.31
CA LYS A 21 -9.40 -19.45 0.13
C LYS A 21 -9.23 -17.93 0.16
N GLU A 22 -9.16 -17.34 1.36
CA GLU A 22 -8.97 -15.89 1.53
C GLU A 22 -7.59 -15.42 1.06
N ASN A 23 -6.60 -16.32 1.09
CA ASN A 23 -5.22 -16.03 0.71
C ASN A 23 -4.94 -16.20 -0.79
N LYS A 24 -5.92 -16.67 -1.58
CA LYS A 24 -5.72 -17.03 -2.99
C LYS A 24 -5.03 -15.94 -3.83
N TRP A 25 -5.35 -14.66 -3.61
CA TRP A 25 -4.77 -13.56 -4.38
C TRP A 25 -3.34 -13.22 -3.93
N HIS A 26 -3.04 -13.39 -2.64
CA HIS A 26 -1.67 -13.29 -2.13
C HIS A 26 -0.80 -14.40 -2.73
N VAL A 27 -1.32 -15.62 -2.77
CA VAL A 27 -0.64 -16.78 -3.38
C VAL A 27 -0.41 -16.59 -4.87
N GLU A 28 -1.43 -16.11 -5.60
CA GLU A 28 -1.30 -15.80 -7.03
C GLU A 28 -0.28 -14.69 -7.26
N GLY A 29 -0.34 -13.61 -6.48
CA GLY A 29 0.61 -12.49 -6.54
C GLY A 29 2.05 -12.91 -6.25
N LEU A 30 2.27 -13.74 -5.22
CA LEU A 30 3.58 -14.30 -4.89
C LEU A 30 4.15 -15.13 -6.05
N LYS A 31 3.36 -16.06 -6.61
CA LYS A 31 3.78 -16.90 -7.73
C LYS A 31 4.09 -16.10 -8.99
N PHE A 32 3.32 -15.03 -9.24
CA PHE A 32 3.55 -14.17 -10.39
C PHE A 32 4.80 -13.30 -10.22
N THR A 33 4.99 -12.69 -9.05
CA THR A 33 6.11 -11.76 -8.80
C THR A 33 7.43 -12.50 -8.59
N SER A 34 7.41 -13.69 -8.00
CA SER A 34 8.63 -14.43 -7.66
C SER A 34 8.51 -15.92 -8.02
N PRO A 35 8.43 -16.26 -9.32
CA PRO A 35 8.29 -17.65 -9.76
C PRO A 35 9.50 -18.52 -9.40
N ASP A 36 10.69 -17.91 -9.29
CA ASP A 36 11.97 -18.63 -9.21
C ASP A 36 12.62 -18.59 -7.81
N GLY A 37 11.97 -18.01 -6.79
CA GLY A 37 12.57 -17.93 -5.46
C GLY A 37 11.86 -17.01 -4.47
N PRO A 38 12.43 -16.79 -3.28
CA PRO A 38 11.88 -15.87 -2.29
C PRO A 38 12.04 -14.42 -2.73
N LEU A 39 11.09 -13.57 -2.35
CA LEU A 39 11.23 -12.12 -2.44
C LEU A 39 12.27 -11.61 -1.43
N PRO A 40 12.98 -10.50 -1.74
CA PRO A 40 13.76 -9.79 -0.73
C PRO A 40 12.92 -9.43 0.50
N ASP A 41 13.57 -9.35 1.67
CA ASP A 41 12.90 -8.90 2.87
C ASP A 41 12.40 -7.46 2.71
N GLY A 42 11.11 -7.25 2.96
CA GLY A 42 10.49 -5.95 2.81
C GLY A 42 8.97 -6.00 2.94
N THR A 43 8.36 -4.82 2.86
CA THR A 43 6.91 -4.69 2.78
C THR A 43 6.47 -4.50 1.33
N TYR A 44 5.43 -5.20 0.94
CA TYR A 44 4.89 -5.20 -0.41
C TYR A 44 3.41 -4.83 -0.40
N GLU A 45 2.96 -4.13 -1.44
CA GLU A 45 1.54 -3.92 -1.72
C GLU A 45 1.06 -5.02 -2.67
N LEU A 46 -0.03 -5.70 -2.31
CA LEU A 46 -0.73 -6.59 -3.23
C LEU A 46 -1.58 -5.76 -4.19
N VAL A 47 -1.32 -5.88 -5.49
CA VAL A 47 -2.09 -5.23 -6.55
C VAL A 47 -2.72 -6.26 -7.47
N GLY A 48 -3.77 -5.88 -8.21
CA GLY A 48 -4.30 -6.71 -9.28
C GLY A 48 -5.80 -6.53 -9.57
N PRO A 49 -6.32 -7.27 -10.58
CA PRO A 49 -7.69 -7.13 -11.08
C PRO A 49 -8.80 -7.30 -10.03
N LYS A 50 -8.53 -8.03 -8.94
CA LYS A 50 -9.50 -8.29 -7.87
C LYS A 50 -9.19 -7.55 -6.57
N ILE A 51 -8.21 -6.64 -6.59
CA ILE A 51 -7.76 -5.91 -5.40
C ILE A 51 -8.21 -4.45 -5.49
N GLN A 52 -9.08 -4.04 -4.56
CA GLN A 52 -9.51 -2.64 -4.37
C GLN A 52 -9.96 -1.90 -5.66
N GLY A 53 -10.55 -2.62 -6.61
CA GLY A 53 -11.01 -2.04 -7.89
C GLY A 53 -9.90 -1.85 -8.94
N ASN A 54 -8.72 -2.43 -8.73
CA ASN A 54 -7.57 -2.41 -9.63
C ASN A 54 -7.10 -1.00 -10.02
N PRO A 55 -6.78 -0.13 -9.05
CA PRO A 55 -6.44 1.26 -9.34
C PRO A 55 -5.14 1.39 -10.15
N GLU A 56 -4.22 0.41 -10.06
CA GLU A 56 -3.00 0.38 -10.88
C GLU A 56 -3.21 -0.24 -12.27
N ASN A 57 -4.45 -0.55 -12.65
CA ASN A 57 -4.81 -1.18 -13.93
C ASN A 57 -3.95 -2.42 -14.28
N SER A 58 -3.59 -3.20 -13.26
CA SER A 58 -2.74 -4.37 -13.38
C SER A 58 -3.48 -5.51 -14.09
N LYS A 59 -2.80 -6.20 -15.00
CA LYS A 59 -3.36 -7.35 -15.74
C LYS A 59 -3.36 -8.65 -14.92
N HIS A 60 -2.47 -8.74 -13.94
CA HIS A 60 -2.27 -9.90 -13.07
C HIS A 60 -2.22 -9.44 -11.60
N HIS A 61 -2.46 -10.39 -10.68
CA HIS A 61 -2.13 -10.15 -9.28
C HIS A 61 -0.61 -10.17 -9.10
N GLY A 62 -0.09 -9.27 -8.28
CA GLY A 62 1.35 -9.16 -8.05
C GLY A 62 1.65 -8.35 -6.80
N LEU A 63 2.90 -8.43 -6.37
CA LEU A 63 3.45 -7.70 -5.22
C LEU A 63 4.39 -6.61 -5.71
N ILE A 64 4.14 -5.36 -5.29
CA ILE A 64 5.02 -4.22 -5.55
C ILE A 64 5.72 -3.84 -4.25
N MET A 65 7.06 -3.79 -4.27
CA MET A 65 7.83 -3.43 -3.08
C MET A 65 7.66 -1.94 -2.77
N HIS A 66 7.28 -1.61 -1.53
CA HIS A 66 7.09 -0.21 -1.13
C HIS A 66 8.37 0.63 -1.25
N ALA A 67 9.54 0.02 -1.07
CA ALA A 67 10.82 0.70 -1.21
C ALA A 67 11.13 1.15 -2.65
N CYS A 68 10.38 0.64 -3.64
CA CYS A 68 10.47 1.07 -5.04
C CYS A 68 9.33 2.01 -5.45
N ALA A 69 8.53 2.51 -4.49
CA ALA A 69 7.50 3.49 -4.78
C ALA A 69 8.11 4.78 -5.34
N GLU A 70 7.34 5.50 -6.17
CA GLU A 70 7.79 6.77 -6.74
C GLU A 70 8.10 7.78 -5.63
N GLU A 71 9.30 8.35 -5.68
CA GLU A 71 9.73 9.41 -4.77
C GLU A 71 9.42 10.78 -5.36
N TYR A 72 8.86 11.65 -4.53
CA TYR A 72 8.54 13.03 -4.91
C TYR A 72 9.40 13.99 -4.12
N GLU A 73 10.11 14.86 -4.83
CA GLU A 73 10.85 15.97 -4.22
C GLU A 73 9.95 17.19 -3.95
N ASN A 74 10.38 18.04 -3.03
CA ASN A 74 9.74 19.34 -2.75
C ASN A 74 8.23 19.25 -2.43
N VAL A 75 7.80 18.13 -1.84
CA VAL A 75 6.40 17.94 -1.42
C VAL A 75 6.09 18.91 -0.28
N PRO A 76 5.02 19.71 -0.38
CA PRO A 76 4.63 20.64 0.66
C PRO A 76 4.28 19.93 1.96
N ARG A 77 4.38 20.65 3.08
CA ARG A 77 4.12 20.08 4.43
C ARG A 77 2.87 20.64 5.09
N SER A 78 2.29 21.70 4.56
CA SER A 78 1.00 22.22 5.02
C SER A 78 -0.15 21.34 4.52
N PHE A 79 -1.18 21.16 5.35
CA PHE A 79 -2.40 20.44 4.99
C PHE A 79 -3.08 21.04 3.75
N SER A 80 -3.19 22.37 3.65
CA SER A 80 -3.84 23.05 2.51
C SER A 80 -3.05 22.91 1.22
N GLU A 81 -1.74 23.02 1.30
CA GLU A 81 -0.86 22.88 0.13
C GLU A 81 -0.82 21.42 -0.35
N LEU A 82 -0.81 20.45 0.57
CA LEU A 82 -0.88 19.03 0.23
C LEU A 82 -2.18 18.67 -0.50
N ARG A 83 -3.29 19.27 -0.09
CA ARG A 83 -4.59 19.09 -0.76
C ARG A 83 -4.51 19.48 -2.23
N GLU A 84 -3.91 20.64 -2.53
CA GLU A 84 -3.78 21.10 -3.90
C GLU A 84 -2.68 20.35 -4.65
N TRP A 85 -1.59 19.94 -3.98
CA TRP A 85 -0.51 19.17 -4.59
C TRP A 85 -0.96 17.78 -5.05
N LEU A 86 -1.82 17.11 -4.27
CA LEU A 86 -2.41 15.80 -4.64
C LEU A 86 -3.44 15.91 -5.77
N LYS A 87 -3.98 17.11 -6.02
CA LYS A 87 -5.01 17.32 -7.02
C LYS A 87 -4.45 17.01 -8.42
N GLY A 88 -5.17 16.20 -9.18
CA GLY A 88 -4.78 15.81 -10.54
C GLY A 88 -3.68 14.74 -10.64
N LYS A 89 -3.04 14.32 -9.55
CA LYS A 89 -2.12 13.18 -9.57
C LYS A 89 -2.87 11.87 -9.53
N ASP A 90 -2.48 10.86 -10.29
CA ASP A 90 -3.12 9.54 -10.23
C ASP A 90 -2.49 8.63 -9.16
N ILE A 91 -2.55 9.06 -7.90
CA ILE A 91 -2.05 8.32 -6.73
C ILE A 91 -3.08 8.33 -5.59
N GLU A 92 -3.07 7.33 -4.71
CA GLU A 92 -3.93 7.28 -3.51
C GLU A 92 -3.56 8.37 -2.49
N GLY A 93 -2.27 8.63 -2.32
CA GLY A 93 -1.72 9.50 -1.29
C GLY A 93 -0.19 9.46 -1.28
N ILE A 94 0.40 10.00 -0.22
CA ILE A 94 1.86 10.01 -0.04
C ILE A 94 2.24 9.54 1.36
N VAL A 95 3.37 8.84 1.46
CA VAL A 95 4.02 8.46 2.72
C VAL A 95 5.26 9.32 2.91
N PHE A 96 5.41 9.88 4.10
CA PHE A 96 6.57 10.63 4.54
C PHE A 96 7.41 9.79 5.48
N HIS A 97 8.70 9.72 5.21
CA HIS A 97 9.69 9.04 6.04
C HIS A 97 10.50 10.10 6.80
N HIS A 98 10.56 9.97 8.13
CA HIS A 98 11.43 10.78 8.96
C HIS A 98 12.76 10.02 9.17
N PRO A 99 13.92 10.70 9.25
CA PRO A 99 15.22 10.05 9.43
C PRO A 99 15.34 9.14 10.67
N ASP A 100 14.50 9.35 11.69
CA ASP A 100 14.43 8.49 12.88
C ASP A 100 13.58 7.21 12.70
N GLY A 101 13.10 6.95 11.49
CA GLY A 101 12.31 5.76 11.14
C GLY A 101 10.80 5.93 11.28
N ARG A 102 10.31 7.06 11.81
CA ARG A 102 8.85 7.32 11.82
C ARG A 102 8.33 7.49 10.40
N MET A 103 7.13 6.98 10.17
CA MET A 103 6.40 7.17 8.93
C MET A 103 5.04 7.82 9.22
N GLY A 104 4.61 8.70 8.32
CA GLY A 104 3.28 9.28 8.32
C GLY A 104 2.71 9.27 6.92
N LYS A 105 1.40 9.06 6.76
CA LYS A 105 0.76 9.08 5.43
C LYS A 105 -0.46 9.97 5.42
N ILE A 106 -0.73 10.55 4.27
CA ILE A 106 -1.95 11.31 4.01
C ILE A 106 -2.50 10.95 2.64
N LYS A 107 -3.82 10.81 2.55
CA LYS A 107 -4.49 10.25 1.39
C LYS A 107 -5.48 11.25 0.82
N LYS A 108 -5.77 11.16 -0.48
CA LYS A 108 -6.76 12.01 -1.15
C LYS A 108 -8.12 12.02 -0.46
N ARG A 109 -8.56 10.85 0.02
CA ARG A 109 -9.84 10.71 0.73
C ARG A 109 -9.90 11.53 2.02
N ASP A 110 -8.75 11.78 2.66
CA ASP A 110 -8.68 12.57 3.90
C ASP A 110 -8.97 14.06 3.62
N PHE A 111 -8.90 14.47 2.34
CA PHE A 111 -9.31 15.79 1.83
C PHE A 111 -10.69 15.78 1.14
N GLY A 112 -11.40 14.65 1.14
CA GLY A 112 -12.63 14.46 0.37
C GLY A 112 -12.42 14.37 -1.15
N GLN A 113 -11.19 14.14 -1.62
CA GLN A 113 -10.87 13.96 -3.04
C GLN A 113 -10.90 12.48 -3.44
N LYS A 114 -11.21 12.20 -4.70
CA LYS A 114 -11.09 10.86 -5.29
C LYS A 114 -9.80 10.74 -6.10
N ARG A 115 -9.29 9.51 -6.21
CA ARG A 115 -8.30 9.18 -7.24
C ARG A 115 -8.97 9.34 -8.61
N ALA A 116 -8.21 9.85 -9.58
CA ALA A 116 -8.73 10.14 -10.91
C ALA A 116 -8.96 8.84 -11.69
#